data_AF-A0A9P5WRF0-F1
#
_entry.id   AF-A0A9P5WRF0-F1
#
_cell.length_a   1.000
_cell.length_b   1.000
_cell.length_c   1.000
_cell.angle_alpha   90.00
_cell.angle_beta   90.00
_cell.angle_gamma   90.00
#
_symmetry.space_group_name_H-M   'P 1'
#
loop_
_entity.id
_entity.type
_entity.pdbx_description
1 polymer ?
#
loop_
_entity_poly.entity_id
_entity_poly.type
_entity_poly.pdbx_seq_one_letter_code
_entity_poly.pdbx_strand_id
1 'polypeptide(L)'
;MAMRSNEEKWSSRYLIKEIKKKVLRPIPKRHHEFALYEKDDILDALDLPSATHLLLHDIISDNDYSKNVRNLGLSRNSDIVAGITEASVPNMLKEYIRVARSATNMNKVIENSRFGNSLNIFYDLQQTKAKQQIDNND
;
A
#
# COMPACT_ATOMS: atom_id res chain seq x y z
N MET A 1 -12.43 7.20 -26.68
CA MET A 1 -11.55 6.05 -26.34
C MET A 1 -10.80 6.43 -25.08
N ALA A 2 -11.22 5.93 -23.92
CA ALA A 2 -10.80 6.45 -22.61
C ALA A 2 -9.48 5.82 -22.15
N MET A 3 -8.39 6.59 -22.17
CA MET A 3 -7.22 6.33 -21.31
C MET A 3 -7.59 6.74 -19.88
N ARG A 4 -7.95 5.78 -19.04
CA ARG A 4 -8.03 5.95 -17.59
C ARG A 4 -7.29 4.79 -16.92
N SER A 5 -6.60 5.11 -15.82
CA SER A 5 -6.22 4.21 -14.70
C SER A 5 -4.77 3.70 -14.55
N ASN A 6 -3.73 4.40 -15.02
CA ASN A 6 -2.34 4.06 -14.64
C ASN A 6 -1.65 5.02 -13.67
N GLU A 7 -2.21 6.21 -13.38
CA GLU A 7 -1.56 7.21 -12.52
C GLU A 7 -1.93 7.07 -11.02
N GLU A 8 -2.94 6.29 -10.67
CA GLU A 8 -3.41 6.18 -9.27
C GLU A 8 -2.60 5.21 -8.40
N LYS A 9 -1.79 4.31 -8.98
CA LYS A 9 -1.12 3.23 -8.22
C LYS A 9 0.26 3.58 -7.65
N TRP A 10 0.88 4.67 -8.10
CA TRP A 10 2.26 5.07 -7.70
C TRP A 10 2.37 5.77 -6.34
N SER A 11 1.28 5.76 -5.60
CA SER A 11 0.90 6.79 -4.64
C SER A 11 1.54 6.57 -3.26
N SER A 12 1.26 5.46 -2.62
CA SER A 12 1.63 5.25 -1.21
C SER A 12 3.06 4.76 -1.02
N ARG A 13 3.68 4.18 -2.05
CA ARG A 13 5.05 3.62 -2.01
C ARG A 13 6.12 4.53 -1.40
N TYR A 14 6.02 5.85 -1.60
CA TYR A 14 7.04 6.79 -1.14
C TYR A 14 6.97 7.13 0.36
N LEU A 15 5.87 6.83 1.05
CA LEU A 15 5.64 7.23 2.45
C LEU A 15 6.04 6.14 3.48
N ILE A 16 6.22 4.92 3.01
CA ILE A 16 6.11 3.74 3.86
C ILE A 16 7.44 3.35 4.53
N LYS A 17 8.56 3.46 3.80
CA LYS A 17 9.87 3.04 4.28
C LYS A 17 10.81 4.24 4.36
N GLU A 18 10.62 5.07 5.38
CA GLU A 18 11.50 6.19 5.79
C GLU A 18 11.87 7.31 4.78
N ILE A 19 11.55 7.22 3.50
CA ILE A 19 12.16 8.12 2.51
C ILE A 19 11.50 9.51 2.46
N LYS A 20 10.20 9.64 2.75
CA LYS A 20 9.53 10.97 2.79
C LYS A 20 8.45 11.06 3.86
N LYS A 21 8.56 12.08 4.72
CA LYS A 21 7.53 12.47 5.70
C LYS A 21 6.32 13.15 5.05
N LYS A 22 6.51 13.70 3.84
CA LYS A 22 5.53 14.51 3.13
C LYS A 22 5.57 14.22 1.63
N VAL A 23 4.41 14.19 0.98
CA VAL A 23 4.27 14.03 -0.47
C VAL A 23 3.39 15.14 -1.02
N LEU A 24 3.88 15.85 -2.03
CA LEU A 24 3.11 16.86 -2.74
C LEU A 24 2.54 16.25 -4.02
N ARG A 25 1.24 16.42 -4.28
CA ARG A 25 0.59 15.91 -5.50
C ARG A 25 -0.26 16.95 -6.18
N PRO A 26 -0.27 16.99 -7.52
CA PRO A 26 -1.19 17.84 -8.25
C PRO A 26 -2.63 17.40 -7.96
N ILE A 27 -3.54 18.35 -7.77
CA ILE A 27 -4.96 18.08 -7.63
C ILE A 27 -5.56 17.94 -9.04
N PRO A 28 -6.11 16.77 -9.42
CA PRO A 28 -6.68 16.59 -10.74
C PRO A 28 -7.76 17.65 -11.02
N LYS A 29 -7.73 18.23 -12.23
CA LYS A 29 -8.67 19.27 -12.70
C LYS A 29 -8.57 20.64 -12.00
N ARG A 30 -7.60 20.85 -11.11
CA ARG A 30 -7.28 22.17 -10.54
C ARG A 30 -5.88 22.56 -10.95
N HIS A 31 -5.78 23.28 -12.06
CA HIS A 31 -4.50 23.72 -12.60
C HIS A 31 -3.74 24.52 -11.54
N HIS A 32 -2.47 24.18 -11.33
CA HIS A 32 -1.55 24.82 -10.38
C HIS A 32 -1.82 24.61 -8.89
N GLU A 33 -2.79 23.78 -8.51
CA GLU A 33 -2.99 23.39 -7.11
C GLU A 33 -2.30 22.06 -6.78
N PHE A 34 -1.68 22.01 -5.60
CA PHE A 34 -1.07 20.81 -5.06
C PHE A 34 -1.62 20.51 -3.66
N ALA A 35 -1.93 19.25 -3.42
CA ALA A 35 -2.22 18.72 -2.10
C ALA A 35 -0.91 18.23 -1.46
N LEU A 36 -0.62 18.70 -0.24
CA LEU A 36 0.43 18.18 0.60
C LEU A 36 -0.17 17.11 1.50
N TYR A 37 0.44 15.93 1.49
CA TYR A 37 0.07 14.81 2.33
C TYR A 37 1.21 14.51 3.30
N GLU A 38 0.95 14.67 4.59
CA GLU A 38 1.89 14.26 5.63
C GLU A 38 1.56 12.85 6.10
N LYS A 39 2.59 12.12 6.53
CA LYS A 39 2.41 10.74 6.98
C LYS A 39 1.46 10.63 8.17
N ASP A 40 1.57 11.56 9.12
CA ASP A 40 0.75 11.55 10.34
C ASP A 40 -0.72 11.85 10.01
N ASP A 41 -0.99 12.82 9.11
CA ASP A 41 -2.35 13.09 8.62
C ASP A 41 -2.97 11.85 7.95
N ILE A 42 -2.17 11.04 7.24
CA ILE A 42 -2.64 9.81 6.61
C ILE A 42 -2.94 8.74 7.66
N LEU A 43 -2.09 8.60 8.69
CA LEU A 43 -2.31 7.67 9.78
C LEU A 43 -3.61 8.01 10.51
N ASP A 44 -3.82 9.29 10.83
CA ASP A 44 -5.03 9.78 11.50
C ASP A 44 -6.28 9.58 10.62
N ALA A 45 -6.20 9.91 9.33
CA ALA A 45 -7.32 9.74 8.40
C ALA A 45 -7.73 8.27 8.17
N LEU A 46 -6.80 7.34 8.34
CA LEU A 46 -7.03 5.89 8.22
C LEU A 46 -7.22 5.19 9.56
N ASP A 47 -7.16 5.93 10.68
CA ASP A 47 -7.20 5.39 12.05
C ASP A 47 -6.16 4.27 12.28
N LEU A 48 -4.95 4.45 11.76
CA LEU A 48 -3.88 3.46 11.81
C LEU A 48 -2.88 3.76 12.94
N PRO A 49 -2.59 2.80 13.85
CA PRO A 49 -1.78 3.05 15.03
C PRO A 49 -0.31 3.40 14.77
N SER A 50 0.24 3.01 13.62
CA SER A 50 1.66 3.28 13.33
C SER A 50 2.01 3.17 11.85
N ALA A 51 3.21 3.65 11.51
CA ALA A 51 3.83 3.46 10.20
C ALA A 51 3.85 2.00 9.72
N THR A 52 4.00 1.04 10.65
CA THR A 52 4.00 -0.39 10.35
C THR A 52 2.61 -0.87 9.92
N HIS A 53 1.57 -0.30 10.51
CA HIS A 53 0.18 -0.56 10.12
C HIS A 53 -0.11 0.00 8.74
N LEU A 54 0.35 1.23 8.46
CA LEU A 54 0.25 1.82 7.11
C LEU A 54 0.99 0.97 6.06
N LEU A 55 2.18 0.48 6.39
CA LEU A 55 2.93 -0.44 5.53
C LEU A 55 2.15 -1.71 5.23
N LEU A 56 1.53 -2.33 6.24
CA LEU A 56 0.69 -3.49 6.01
C LEU A 56 -0.52 -3.14 5.14
N HIS A 57 -1.19 -2.02 5.42
CA HIS A 57 -2.35 -1.56 4.67
C HIS A 57 -2.06 -1.42 3.18
N ASP A 58 -0.90 -0.88 2.82
CA ASP A 58 -0.47 -0.76 1.43
C ASP A 58 -0.10 -2.10 0.78
N ILE A 59 0.49 -3.03 1.55
CA ILE A 59 0.77 -4.40 1.09
C ILE A 59 -0.52 -5.13 0.69
N ILE A 60 -1.60 -4.97 1.47
CA ILE A 60 -2.85 -5.71 1.27
C ILE A 60 -3.83 -5.02 0.31
N SER A 61 -3.66 -3.71 0.11
CA SER A 61 -4.46 -2.91 -0.81
C SER A 61 -4.14 -3.25 -2.27
N ASP A 62 -5.02 -2.87 -3.20
CA ASP A 62 -4.78 -3.08 -4.63
C ASP A 62 -3.61 -2.20 -5.07
N ASN A 63 -2.45 -2.81 -5.24
CA ASN A 63 -1.20 -2.17 -5.60
C ASN A 63 -0.67 -2.76 -6.93
N ASP A 64 0.56 -2.39 -7.30
CA ASP A 64 1.18 -2.88 -8.55
C ASP A 64 1.59 -4.36 -8.46
N TYR A 65 1.71 -4.93 -7.26
CA TYR A 65 2.29 -6.25 -7.00
C TYR A 65 1.27 -7.28 -6.53
N SER A 66 0.16 -6.83 -5.96
CA SER A 66 -0.94 -7.68 -5.54
C SER A 66 -2.28 -6.95 -5.63
N LYS A 67 -3.33 -7.75 -5.86
CA LYS A 67 -4.71 -7.28 -5.82
C LYS A 67 -5.27 -7.43 -4.42
N ASN A 68 -6.11 -6.48 -4.04
CA ASN A 68 -6.88 -6.55 -2.80
C ASN A 68 -7.76 -7.81 -2.74
N VAL A 69 -8.10 -8.23 -1.53
CA VAL A 69 -9.07 -9.29 -1.29
C VAL A 69 -10.44 -8.85 -1.79
N ARG A 70 -11.07 -9.68 -2.62
CA ARG A 70 -12.41 -9.42 -3.13
C ARG A 70 -13.39 -9.28 -1.96
N ASN A 71 -14.25 -8.26 -2.03
CA ASN A 71 -15.26 -7.90 -1.01
C ASN A 71 -14.70 -7.30 0.30
N LEU A 72 -13.39 -7.04 0.37
CA LEU A 72 -12.80 -6.15 1.38
C LEU A 72 -12.38 -4.85 0.70
N GLY A 73 -13.00 -3.74 1.10
CA GLY A 73 -12.61 -2.40 0.65
C GLY A 73 -11.52 -1.79 1.53
N LEU A 74 -10.99 -0.63 1.13
CA LEU A 74 -9.92 0.06 1.88
C LEU A 74 -10.30 0.38 3.33
N SER A 75 -11.55 0.79 3.59
CA SER A 75 -12.02 1.05 4.97
C SER A 75 -11.98 -0.23 5.82
N ARG A 76 -12.58 -1.34 5.36
CA ARG A 76 -12.51 -2.62 6.08
C ARG A 76 -11.08 -3.12 6.30
N ASN A 77 -10.20 -2.90 5.33
CA ASN A 77 -8.79 -3.24 5.48
C ASN A 77 -8.15 -2.41 6.60
N SER A 78 -8.49 -1.13 6.71
CA SER A 78 -8.02 -0.25 7.79
C SER A 78 -8.49 -0.74 9.14
N ASP A 79 -9.79 -1.05 9.28
CA ASP A 79 -10.37 -1.56 10.54
C ASP A 79 -9.69 -2.86 11.00
N ILE A 80 -9.47 -3.80 10.08
CA ILE A 80 -8.80 -5.07 10.40
C ILE A 80 -7.36 -4.80 10.82
N VAL A 81 -6.62 -4.00 10.02
CA VAL A 81 -5.21 -3.73 10.28
C VAL A 81 -5.01 -3.00 11.60
N ALA A 82 -5.85 -2.00 11.92
CA ALA A 82 -5.79 -1.24 13.17
C ALA A 82 -5.93 -2.13 14.42
N GLY A 83 -6.66 -3.25 14.32
CA GLY A 83 -6.83 -4.21 15.40
C GLY A 83 -5.69 -5.22 15.59
N ILE A 84 -4.65 -5.20 14.76
CA ILE A 84 -3.55 -6.18 14.81
C ILE A 84 -2.42 -5.69 15.71
N THR A 85 -2.08 -6.48 16.74
CA THR A 85 -1.05 -6.11 17.72
C THR A 85 0.33 -6.73 17.45
N GLU A 86 0.46 -7.51 16.39
CA GLU A 86 1.71 -8.20 16.04
C GLU A 86 2.85 -7.23 15.75
N ALA A 87 4.05 -7.52 16.25
CA ALA A 87 5.18 -6.58 16.19
C ALA A 87 5.84 -6.45 14.81
N SER A 88 5.70 -7.45 13.94
CA SER A 88 6.36 -7.49 12.62
C SER A 88 5.36 -7.58 11.48
N VAL A 89 5.61 -6.87 10.38
CA VAL A 89 4.72 -6.87 9.20
C VAL A 89 4.42 -8.28 8.69
N PRO A 90 5.37 -9.24 8.63
CA PRO A 90 5.06 -10.61 8.21
C PRO A 90 4.07 -11.31 9.15
N ASN A 91 4.16 -11.09 10.46
CA ASN A 91 3.21 -11.65 11.43
C ASN A 91 1.86 -10.93 11.36
N MET A 92 1.87 -9.60 11.22
CA MET A 92 0.65 -8.83 11.04
C MET A 92 -0.09 -9.26 9.76
N LEU A 93 0.63 -9.55 8.67
CA LEU A 93 0.03 -10.06 7.43
C LEU A 93 -0.62 -11.43 7.61
N LYS A 94 0.01 -12.35 8.36
CA LYS A 94 -0.61 -13.65 8.69
C LYS A 94 -1.91 -13.46 9.46
N GLU A 95 -1.91 -12.54 10.41
CA GLU A 95 -3.08 -12.23 11.22
C GLU A 95 -4.20 -11.58 10.39
N TYR A 96 -3.86 -10.63 9.52
CA TYR A 96 -4.79 -10.06 8.56
C TYR A 96 -5.44 -11.15 7.68
N ILE A 97 -4.64 -12.07 7.14
CA ILE A 97 -5.16 -13.18 6.31
C ILE A 97 -6.12 -14.06 7.12
N ARG A 98 -5.81 -14.33 8.40
CA ARG A 98 -6.67 -15.10 9.30
C ARG A 98 -8.03 -14.42 9.47
N VAL A 99 -8.04 -13.13 9.79
CA VAL A 99 -9.28 -12.35 10.00
C VAL A 99 -10.07 -12.18 8.69
N ALA A 100 -9.39 -11.85 7.58
CA ALA A 100 -10.00 -11.69 6.27
C ALA A 100 -10.71 -12.95 5.77
N ARG A 101 -10.16 -14.14 6.06
CA ARG A 101 -10.80 -15.43 5.75
C ARG A 101 -12.12 -15.59 6.49
N SER A 102 -12.14 -15.29 7.79
CA SER A 102 -13.37 -15.35 8.60
C SER A 102 -14.44 -14.37 8.12
N ALA A 103 -14.04 -13.17 7.67
CA ALA A 103 -14.96 -12.13 7.24
C ALA A 103 -15.57 -12.33 5.84
N THR A 104 -14.93 -13.12 4.97
CA THR A 104 -15.31 -13.20 3.54
C THR A 104 -15.97 -14.52 3.12
N ASN A 105 -16.12 -15.49 4.04
CA ASN A 105 -16.57 -16.86 3.73
C ASN A 105 -15.87 -17.47 2.49
N MET A 106 -14.63 -17.03 2.21
CA MET A 106 -13.88 -17.48 1.05
C MET A 106 -13.34 -18.89 1.29
N ASN A 107 -14.02 -19.87 0.71
CA ASN A 107 -13.66 -21.29 0.77
C ASN A 107 -12.38 -21.66 -0.01
N LYS A 108 -11.73 -20.70 -0.67
CA LYS A 108 -10.50 -20.91 -1.45
C LYS A 108 -9.48 -19.81 -1.17
N VAL A 109 -8.53 -20.18 -0.33
CA VAL A 109 -7.12 -19.78 -0.42
C VAL A 109 -6.89 -18.29 -0.74
N ILE A 110 -6.99 -17.42 0.27
CA ILE A 110 -6.04 -16.30 0.32
C ILE A 110 -4.70 -16.98 0.56
N GLU A 111 -4.00 -17.34 -0.52
CA GLU A 111 -2.69 -17.93 -0.42
C GLU A 111 -1.80 -16.94 0.32
N ASN A 112 -1.02 -17.42 1.29
CA ASN A 112 0.05 -16.62 1.89
C ASN A 112 0.99 -16.05 0.80
N SER A 113 1.03 -16.68 -0.39
CA SER A 113 1.73 -16.22 -1.59
C SER A 113 1.13 -14.96 -2.24
N ARG A 114 -0.18 -14.66 -2.07
CA ARG A 114 -0.86 -13.55 -2.78
C ARG A 114 -0.16 -12.22 -2.55
N PHE A 115 0.20 -11.98 -1.29
CA PHE A 115 0.87 -10.75 -0.88
C PHE A 115 2.38 -10.94 -0.80
N GLY A 116 2.93 -12.10 -1.18
CA GLY A 116 4.37 -12.37 -1.12
C GLY A 116 5.19 -11.37 -1.93
N ASN A 117 4.74 -11.01 -3.13
CA ASN A 117 5.43 -10.02 -3.95
C ASN A 117 5.37 -8.62 -3.32
N SER A 118 4.19 -8.18 -2.86
CA SER A 118 4.05 -6.90 -2.16
C SER A 118 4.87 -6.88 -0.87
N LEU A 119 4.80 -7.93 -0.06
CA LEU A 119 5.60 -8.05 1.16
C LEU A 119 7.09 -7.93 0.83
N ASN A 120 7.62 -8.73 -0.10
CA ASN A 120 9.02 -8.66 -0.47
C ASN A 120 9.42 -7.27 -1.00
N ILE A 121 8.54 -6.60 -1.73
CA ILE A 121 8.81 -5.29 -2.33
C ILE A 121 8.77 -4.14 -1.31
N PHE A 122 7.74 -4.11 -0.46
CA PHE A 122 7.52 -3.03 0.49
C PHE A 122 8.30 -3.25 1.79
N TYR A 123 8.44 -4.50 2.23
CA TYR A 123 9.10 -4.88 3.47
C TYR A 123 10.58 -5.23 3.27
N ASP A 124 10.92 -6.15 2.36
CA ASP A 124 12.29 -6.68 2.23
C ASP A 124 13.19 -5.90 1.26
N LEU A 125 12.66 -5.36 0.16
CA LEU A 125 13.46 -4.73 -0.88
C LEU A 125 13.95 -3.35 -0.43
N GLN A 126 15.22 -3.35 -0.03
CA GLN A 126 16.26 -2.48 -0.57
C GLN A 126 15.90 -2.01 -1.99
N GLN A 127 15.93 -0.70 -2.26
CA GLN A 127 15.67 -0.13 -3.58
C GLN A 127 16.40 -0.93 -4.67
N THR A 128 15.66 -1.58 -5.57
CA THR A 128 16.24 -2.08 -6.81
C THR A 128 16.80 -0.87 -7.54
N LYS A 129 18.14 -0.74 -7.62
CA LYS A 129 18.80 0.33 -8.37
C LYS A 129 18.31 0.26 -9.82
N ALA A 130 17.41 1.18 -10.19
CA ALA A 130 17.11 1.41 -11.58
C ALA A 130 18.39 1.95 -12.23
N LYS A 131 18.96 1.23 -13.20
CA LYS A 131 19.95 1.81 -14.09
C LYS A 131 19.21 2.86 -14.92
N GLN A 132 19.55 4.14 -14.74
CA GLN A 132 19.24 5.13 -15.76
C GLN A 132 19.94 4.67 -17.05
N GLN A 133 19.15 4.31 -18.06
CA GLN A 133 19.66 4.34 -19.43
C GLN A 133 19.92 5.81 -19.73
N ILE A 134 21.20 6.18 -19.73
CA ILE A 134 21.63 7.41 -20.37
C ILE A 134 21.58 7.09 -21.87
N ASP A 135 20.53 7.55 -22.54
CA ASP A 135 20.56 7.65 -24.01
C ASP A 135 21.56 8.74 -24.35
N ASN A 136 22.77 8.33 -24.71
CA ASN A 136 23.72 9.19 -25.39
C ASN A 136 23.25 9.32 -26.84
N ASN A 137 22.45 10.35 -27.12
CA ASN A 137 22.32 10.87 -28.48
C ASN A 137 23.45 11.88 -28.68
N ASP A 138 24.56 11.41 -29.23
CA ASP A 138 25.52 12.24 -29.99
C ASP A 138 25.11 12.27 -31.47
#